data_AF-A0AAP6YD10-F1
#
_entry.id   AF-A0AAP6YD10-F1
#
_cell.length_a   1.000
_cell.length_b   1.000
_cell.length_c   1.000
_cell.angle_alpha   90.00
_cell.angle_beta   90.00
_cell.angle_gamma   90.00
#
_symmetry.space_group_name_H-M   'P 1'
#
loop_
_entity.id
_entity.type
_entity.pdbx_description
1 polymer ?
#
loop_
_entity_poly.entity_id
_entity_poly.type
_entity_poly.pdbx_seq_one_letter_code
_entity_poly.pdbx_strand_id
1 'polypeptide(L)'
;MQEVKKHFREYAAGADDKYVNFNELKEAAGHRPSTRTFSAQASAVADELLKRSRLLNELDIGVGFTWDGRGLKDQRFDHDNLDHMIGRLPDRVKFKWRS
;
A
#
# COMPACT_ATOMS: atom_id res chain seq x y z
N MET A 1 -5.89 -1.17 4.82
CA MET A 1 -5.10 0.07 4.65
C MET A 1 -4.24 0.34 5.87
N GLN A 2 -4.76 0.28 7.11
CA GLN A 2 -3.92 0.44 8.31
C GLN A 2 -2.75 -0.56 8.36
N GLU A 3 -3.01 -1.85 8.10
CA GLU A 3 -1.93 -2.87 8.04
C GLU A 3 -0.92 -2.59 6.92
N VAL A 4 -1.38 -2.10 5.75
CA VAL A 4 -0.46 -1.68 4.66
C VAL A 4 0.43 -0.53 5.13
N LYS A 5 -0.12 0.46 5.83
CA LYS A 5 0.64 1.58 6.38
C LYS A 5 1.65 1.13 7.43
N LYS A 6 1.28 0.17 8.28
CA LYS A 6 2.16 -0.41 9.30
C LYS A 6 3.39 -1.10 8.69
N HIS A 7 3.20 -1.85 7.60
CA HIS A 7 4.26 -2.58 6.91
C HIS A 7 4.95 -1.78 5.79
N PHE A 8 4.62 -0.49 5.63
CA PHE A 8 5.14 0.36 4.54
C PHE A 8 6.67 0.30 4.40
N ARG A 9 7.39 0.38 5.54
CA ARG A 9 8.86 0.34 5.56
C ARG A 9 9.44 -1.01 5.17
N GLU A 10 8.70 -2.09 5.34
CA GLU A 10 9.14 -3.40 4.83
C GLU A 10 9.01 -3.46 3.31
N TYR A 11 8.02 -2.77 2.72
CA TYR A 11 7.79 -2.74 1.28
C TYR A 11 8.72 -1.78 0.53
N ALA A 12 9.05 -0.63 1.10
CA ALA A 12 9.94 0.35 0.47
C ALA A 12 11.39 -0.17 0.40
N ALA A 13 12.01 -0.23 -0.79
CA ALA A 13 13.36 -0.79 -0.93
C ALA A 13 14.47 0.10 -0.35
N GLY A 14 14.29 1.42 -0.38
CA GLY A 14 15.22 2.39 0.17
C GLY A 14 14.90 2.80 1.61
N ALA A 15 15.96 3.02 2.41
CA ALA A 15 15.85 3.45 3.81
C ALA A 15 15.00 4.74 3.97
N ASP A 16 15.12 5.66 3.02
CA ASP A 16 14.42 6.96 2.99
C ASP A 16 13.35 7.04 1.89
N ASP A 17 12.99 5.91 1.27
CA ASP A 17 11.99 5.92 0.21
C ASP A 17 10.67 6.41 0.78
N LYS A 18 10.12 7.42 0.09
CA LYS A 18 8.84 8.04 0.42
C LYS A 18 7.68 7.29 -0.22
N TYR A 19 7.96 6.35 -1.11
CA TYR A 19 6.98 5.64 -1.93
C TYR A 19 7.23 4.14 -1.90
N VAL A 20 6.16 3.38 -2.04
CA VAL A 20 6.19 1.95 -2.41
C VAL A 20 5.64 1.83 -3.82
N ASN A 21 6.39 1.22 -4.72
CA ASN A 21 5.92 0.92 -6.07
C ASN A 21 5.32 -0.49 -6.17
N PHE A 22 4.55 -0.74 -7.23
CA PHE A 22 3.85 -2.03 -7.40
C PHE A 22 4.78 -3.22 -7.59
N ASN A 23 6.01 -3.02 -8.09
CA ASN A 23 6.97 -4.11 -8.18
C ASN A 23 7.49 -4.51 -6.80
N GLU A 24 7.80 -3.54 -5.94
CA GLU A 24 8.18 -3.80 -4.55
C GLU A 24 7.05 -4.48 -3.77
N LEU A 25 5.80 -4.08 -4.00
CA LEU A 25 4.65 -4.74 -3.40
C LEU A 25 4.51 -6.20 -3.90
N LYS A 26 4.79 -6.46 -5.18
CA LYS A 26 4.82 -7.83 -5.74
C LYS A 26 5.97 -8.66 -5.20
N GLU A 27 7.12 -8.06 -4.95
CA GLU A 27 8.24 -8.71 -4.27
C GLU A 27 7.85 -9.09 -2.84
N ALA A 28 7.25 -8.16 -2.10
CA ALA A 28 6.76 -8.42 -0.75
C ALA A 28 5.73 -9.55 -0.71
N ALA A 29 4.84 -9.62 -1.70
CA ALA A 29 3.85 -10.69 -1.86
C ALA A 29 4.44 -12.02 -2.38
N GLY A 30 5.71 -12.08 -2.75
CA GLY A 30 6.33 -13.28 -3.34
C GLY A 30 5.92 -13.55 -4.79
N HIS A 31 5.24 -12.61 -5.45
CA HIS A 31 4.88 -12.71 -6.88
C HIS A 31 6.05 -12.35 -7.80
N ARG A 32 7.14 -11.81 -7.25
CA ARG A 32 8.37 -11.50 -7.97
C ARG A 32 9.58 -11.91 -7.11
N PRO A 33 10.62 -12.52 -7.70
CA PRO A 33 11.86 -12.82 -6.98
C PRO A 33 12.48 -11.54 -6.39
N SER A 34 12.94 -11.63 -5.15
CA SER A 34 13.64 -10.54 -4.45
C SER A 34 14.68 -11.13 -3.49
N THR A 35 15.75 -10.39 -3.24
CA THR A 35 16.73 -10.70 -2.19
C THR A 35 16.35 -10.10 -0.84
N ARG A 36 15.27 -9.32 -0.80
CA ARG A 36 14.75 -8.65 0.40
C ARG A 36 13.95 -9.64 1.24
N THR A 37 13.98 -9.45 2.56
CA THR A 37 13.22 -10.25 3.51
C THR A 37 12.04 -9.44 4.02
N PHE A 38 10.87 -10.07 4.06
CA PHE A 38 9.61 -9.48 4.53
C PHE A 38 9.06 -10.35 5.66
N SER A 39 8.38 -9.74 6.63
CA SER A 39 7.64 -10.52 7.62
C SER A 39 6.47 -11.28 6.96
N ALA A 40 6.08 -12.41 7.55
CA ALA A 40 4.95 -13.19 7.06
C ALA A 40 3.66 -12.36 6.98
N GLN A 41 3.43 -11.46 7.96
CA GLN A 41 2.30 -10.55 7.93
C GLN A 41 2.40 -9.53 6.79
N ALA A 42 3.57 -8.93 6.58
CA ALA A 42 3.78 -7.98 5.49
C ALA A 42 3.51 -8.63 4.13
N SER A 43 4.00 -9.85 3.90
CA SER A 43 3.75 -10.61 2.67
C SER A 43 2.27 -10.92 2.45
N ALA A 44 1.56 -11.38 3.49
CA ALA A 44 0.12 -11.66 3.40
C ALA A 44 -0.70 -10.40 3.08
N VAL A 45 -0.38 -9.29 3.73
CA VAL A 45 -1.05 -7.98 3.51
C VAL A 45 -0.78 -7.47 2.09
N ALA A 46 0.44 -7.62 1.58
CA ALA A 46 0.80 -7.21 0.22
C ALA A 46 0.04 -8.04 -0.84
N ASP A 47 -0.03 -9.36 -0.67
CA ASP A 47 -0.79 -10.26 -1.55
C ASP A 47 -2.29 -9.93 -1.54
N GLU A 48 -2.88 -9.69 -0.37
CA GLU A 48 -4.28 -9.31 -0.26
C GLU A 48 -4.56 -7.94 -0.92
N LEU A 49 -3.65 -6.98 -0.79
CA LEU A 49 -3.76 -5.68 -1.47
C LEU A 49 -3.72 -5.84 -3.00
N LEU A 50 -2.81 -6.66 -3.54
CA LEU A 50 -2.70 -6.92 -4.98
C LEU A 50 -3.96 -7.57 -5.55
N LYS A 51 -4.64 -8.43 -4.78
CA LYS A 51 -5.93 -9.05 -5.17
C LYS A 51 -7.08 -8.05 -5.24
N ARG A 52 -6.99 -6.92 -4.52
CA ARG A 52 -8.03 -5.88 -4.47
C ARG A 52 -7.77 -4.79 -5.51
N SER A 53 -7.80 -5.15 -6.78
CA SER A 53 -7.42 -4.27 -7.91
C SER A 53 -8.07 -2.89 -7.90
N ARG A 54 -9.35 -2.77 -7.53
CA ARG A 54 -10.03 -1.47 -7.39
C ARG A 54 -9.41 -0.63 -6.27
N LEU A 55 -9.18 -1.23 -5.10
CA LEU A 55 -8.59 -0.55 -3.95
C LEU A 55 -7.14 -0.13 -4.26
N LEU A 56 -6.38 -0.99 -4.92
CA LEU A 56 -5.02 -0.69 -5.34
C LEU A 56 -4.97 0.45 -6.38
N ASN A 57 -5.91 0.49 -7.34
CA ASN A 57 -6.04 1.60 -8.29
C ASN A 57 -6.46 2.92 -7.60
N GLU A 58 -7.28 2.86 -6.55
CA GLU A 58 -7.65 4.04 -5.77
C GLU A 58 -6.48 4.53 -4.91
N LEU A 59 -5.67 3.61 -4.37
CA LEU A 59 -4.46 3.91 -3.60
C LEU A 59 -3.36 4.54 -4.46
N ASP A 60 -3.14 3.99 -5.66
CA ASP A 60 -2.25 4.53 -6.70
C ASP A 60 -2.54 6.00 -6.97
N ILE A 61 -3.82 6.32 -7.21
CA ILE A 61 -4.24 7.69 -7.49
C ILE A 61 -4.18 8.57 -6.24
N GLY A 62 -4.59 8.04 -5.09
CA GLY A 62 -4.50 8.70 -3.79
C GLY A 62 -4.97 10.16 -3.81
N VAL A 63 -4.10 11.03 -3.31
CA VAL A 63 -4.34 12.47 -3.14
C VAL A 63 -3.20 13.28 -3.75
N GLY A 64 -3.53 14.44 -4.31
CA GLY A 64 -2.55 15.38 -4.86
C GLY A 64 -1.90 16.25 -3.79
N PHE A 65 -0.90 17.04 -4.21
CA PHE A 65 -0.08 17.87 -3.33
C PHE A 65 -0.88 18.81 -2.40
N THR A 66 -2.02 19.33 -2.87
CA THR A 66 -2.85 20.27 -2.11
C THR A 66 -3.90 19.58 -1.22
N TRP A 67 -3.94 18.25 -1.17
CA TRP A 67 -4.96 17.46 -0.46
C TRP A 67 -6.42 17.60 -0.95
N ASP A 68 -6.72 18.62 -1.76
CA ASP A 68 -8.05 18.92 -2.32
C ASP A 68 -8.32 18.23 -3.68
N GLY A 69 -7.34 17.51 -4.23
CA GLY A 69 -7.41 16.91 -5.56
C GLY A 69 -6.95 15.45 -5.59
N ARG A 70 -7.25 14.76 -6.69
CA ARG A 70 -6.72 13.42 -6.97
C ARG A 70 -5.24 13.52 -7.33
N GLY A 71 -4.44 12.56 -6.87
CA GLY A 71 -3.05 12.41 -7.30
C GLY A 71 -2.94 11.74 -8.67
N LEU A 72 -1.73 11.25 -8.97
CA LEU A 72 -1.39 10.63 -10.25
C LEU A 72 -1.61 9.12 -10.21
N LYS A 73 -1.96 8.52 -11.34
CA LYS A 73 -1.95 7.06 -11.50
C LYS A 73 -0.57 6.64 -12.04
N ASP A 74 0.38 6.34 -11.16
CA ASP A 74 1.77 6.09 -11.52
C ASP A 74 2.38 4.83 -10.86
N GLN A 75 1.53 3.92 -10.38
CA GLN A 75 1.85 2.61 -9.80
C GLN A 75 2.74 2.68 -8.56
N ARG A 76 2.57 3.73 -7.76
CA ARG A 76 3.19 3.88 -6.45
C ARG A 76 2.21 4.52 -5.47
N PHE A 77 2.53 4.42 -4.19
CA PHE A 77 1.79 5.11 -3.15
C PHE A 77 2.70 5.50 -1.99
N ASP A 78 2.34 6.56 -1.29
CA ASP A 78 3.02 7.05 -0.09
C ASP A 78 2.12 6.99 1.15
N HIS A 79 2.62 7.55 2.26
CA HIS A 79 1.86 7.68 3.49
C HIS A 79 0.65 8.59 3.36
N ASP A 80 0.70 9.64 2.53
CA ASP A 80 -0.41 10.58 2.33
C ASP A 80 -1.56 9.90 1.58
N ASN A 81 -1.25 9.08 0.57
CA ASN A 81 -2.24 8.25 -0.11
C ASN A 81 -2.91 7.26 0.86
N LEU A 82 -2.12 6.61 1.71
CA LEU A 82 -2.64 5.69 2.72
C LEU A 82 -3.52 6.41 3.74
N ASP A 83 -3.12 7.57 4.23
CA ASP A 83 -3.89 8.37 5.19
C ASP A 83 -5.18 8.90 4.59
N HIS A 84 -5.12 9.40 3.35
CA HIS A 84 -6.29 9.81 2.60
C HIS A 84 -7.31 8.65 2.48
N MET A 85 -6.85 7.45 2.12
CA MET A 85 -7.73 6.28 2.04
C MET A 85 -8.27 5.83 3.40
N ILE A 86 -7.45 5.84 4.45
CA ILE A 86 -7.89 5.48 5.81
C ILE A 86 -8.95 6.45 6.32
N GLY A 87 -8.81 7.75 6.04
CA GLY A 87 -9.79 8.78 6.38
C GLY A 87 -11.09 8.67 5.58
N ARG A 88 -11.01 8.24 4.32
CA ARG A 88 -12.18 8.10 3.43
C ARG A 88 -12.99 6.81 3.66
N LEU A 89 -12.35 5.74 4.10
CA LEU A 89 -13.02 4.45 4.29
C LEU A 89 -13.92 4.47 5.55
N PRO A 90 -15.20 4.07 5.46
CA PRO A 90 -16.06 3.95 6.63
C PRO A 90 -15.49 2.90 7.60
N ASP A 91 -15.71 3.09 8.91
CA ASP A 91 -15.06 2.30 9.97
C ASP A 91 -15.18 0.77 9.81
N ARG A 92 -16.23 0.29 9.13
CA ARG A 92 -16.48 -1.13 8.85
C ARG A 92 -15.40 -1.80 7.96
N VAL A 93 -14.60 -1.04 7.21
CA VAL A 93 -13.51 -1.57 6.35
C VAL A 93 -12.16 -1.58 7.07
N LYS A 94 -12.03 -0.86 8.20
CA LYS A 94 -10.79 -0.74 8.96
C LYS A 94 -10.43 -2.04 9.71
N PHE A 95 -11.44 -2.82 10.11
CA PHE A 95 -11.27 -4.00 10.99
C PHE A 95 -11.38 -5.38 10.32
N LYS A 96 -11.58 -5.47 9.00
CA LYS A 96 -11.84 -6.76 8.33
C LYS A 96 -10.57 -7.58 7.99
N TRP A 97 -9.50 -7.41 8.75
CA TRP A 97 -8.20 -8.11 8.58
C TRP A 97 -7.98 -9.24 9.61
N ARG A 98 -9.07 -9.79 10.17
CA ARG A 98 -9.06 -11.02 10.98
C ARG A 98 -10.12 -11.97 10.46
N SER A 99 -9.71 -12.97 9.71
CA SER A 99 -10.40 -14.26 9.54
C SER A 99 -9.35 -15.28 9.16
#